data_AF-A0A7S0DV72-F1
#
_entry.id   AF-A0A7S0DV72-F1
#
_cell.length_a   1.000
_cell.length_b   1.000
_cell.length_c   1.000
_cell.angle_alpha   90.00
_cell.angle_beta   90.00
_cell.angle_gamma   90.00
#
_symmetry.space_group_name_H-M   'P 1'
#
loop_
_entity.id
_entity.type
_entity.pdbx_description
1 polymer ?
#
loop_
_entity_poly.entity_id
_entity_poly.type
_entity_poly.pdbx_seq_one_letter_code
_entity_poly.pdbx_strand_id
1 'polypeptide(L)'
;MLFRCLLRIKPHYLRVTETPFRAFGSYHSSIGKSLLALSKPSPMAAVAKRSLFIQTQDTPNPKSLKFIPGRVVLEEGAMDFADKKAAAVSPLAKRIFAIEGVTNVFFGSDFVSVTIENEEGWHETKPEVFAQIMNFYQRSGLCQISCIYTY
;
A
#
# COMPACT_ATOMS: atom_id res chain seq x y z
N MET A 1 -29.58 17.13 40.87
CA MET A 1 -28.31 16.74 40.24
C MET A 1 -28.10 17.63 39.02
N LEU A 2 -27.18 18.57 39.15
CA LEU A 2 -26.77 19.56 38.15
C LEU A 2 -25.88 18.90 37.09
N PHE A 3 -25.88 19.44 35.86
CA PHE A 3 -24.77 19.58 34.89
C PHE A 3 -25.38 19.74 33.48
N ARG A 4 -25.91 20.93 33.15
CA ARG A 4 -25.20 22.04 32.45
C ARG A 4 -24.39 21.60 31.24
N CYS A 5 -25.13 21.51 30.14
CA CYS A 5 -24.80 21.98 28.79
C CYS A 5 -23.59 22.94 28.73
N LEU A 6 -22.48 22.48 28.14
CA LEU A 6 -21.35 23.34 27.75
C LEU A 6 -21.37 23.52 26.24
N LEU A 7 -21.92 24.66 25.84
CA LEU A 7 -21.69 25.30 24.55
C LEU A 7 -20.42 26.15 24.62
N ARG A 8 -19.80 26.29 23.45
CA ARG A 8 -19.04 27.44 22.93
C ARG A 8 -17.50 27.49 22.99
N ILE A 9 -16.93 27.24 21.80
CA ILE A 9 -16.29 28.24 20.90
C ILE A 9 -14.92 28.85 21.30
N LYS A 10 -13.94 28.46 20.46
CA LYS A 10 -12.84 29.20 19.78
C LYS A 10 -11.41 29.29 20.37
N PRO A 11 -10.41 29.33 19.46
CA PRO A 11 -9.01 29.00 19.71
C PRO A 11 -8.17 30.20 20.12
N HIS A 12 -7.20 29.96 20.99
CA HIS A 12 -6.21 30.94 21.40
C HIS A 12 -5.06 30.97 20.37
N TYR A 13 -4.97 32.08 19.64
CA TYR A 13 -3.85 32.46 18.78
C TYR A 13 -2.79 33.12 19.68
N LEU A 14 -1.53 32.67 19.64
CA LEU A 14 -0.42 33.36 20.29
C LEU A 14 0.75 33.54 19.32
N ARG A 15 1.07 34.82 19.14
CA ARG A 15 2.07 35.40 18.25
C ARG A 15 3.48 34.98 18.67
N VAL A 16 4.32 34.66 17.68
CA VAL A 16 5.78 34.70 17.85
C VAL A 16 6.26 36.04 17.30
N THR A 17 7.00 36.75 18.15
CA THR A 17 7.56 38.09 17.95
C THR A 17 8.74 38.07 16.99
N GLU A 18 8.74 39.01 16.06
CA GLU A 18 9.87 39.33 15.19
C GLU A 18 11.04 39.95 15.94
N THR A 19 12.27 39.72 15.45
CA THR A 19 13.40 40.62 15.68
C THR A 19 14.12 40.91 14.34
N PRO A 20 14.62 42.14 14.13
CA PRO A 20 15.01 42.61 12.81
C PRO A 20 16.52 42.46 12.57
N PHE A 21 16.91 42.10 11.35
CA PHE A 21 18.29 42.24 10.87
C PHE A 21 18.29 43.11 9.60
N ARG A 22 18.57 44.41 9.77
CA ARG A 22 19.09 45.30 8.71
C ARG A 22 20.59 44.97 8.57
N ALA A 23 21.25 45.00 7.42
CA ALA A 23 21.32 46.12 6.49
C ALA A 23 22.10 45.74 5.20
N PHE A 24 21.66 46.34 4.09
CA PHE A 24 22.44 47.00 3.03
C PHE A 24 23.50 46.24 2.20
N GLY A 25 23.24 46.23 0.89
CA GLY A 25 24.22 46.03 -0.17
C GLY A 25 23.58 46.32 -1.54
N SER A 26 23.52 47.59 -1.94
CA SER A 26 23.06 48.04 -3.26
C SER A 26 24.19 48.00 -4.27
N TYR A 27 24.10 47.28 -5.39
CA TYR A 27 24.87 47.61 -6.60
C TYR A 27 24.15 47.20 -7.89
N HIS A 28 23.71 48.26 -8.59
CA HIS A 28 23.71 48.54 -10.02
C HIS A 28 23.11 47.61 -11.09
N SER A 29 22.28 48.27 -11.90
CA SER A 29 21.62 47.89 -13.15
C SER A 29 22.56 47.49 -14.28
N SER A 30 22.13 46.52 -15.11
CA SER A 30 22.17 46.62 -16.59
C SER A 30 21.75 45.31 -17.29
N ILE A 31 20.60 45.36 -17.97
CA ILE A 31 20.36 44.96 -19.38
C ILE A 31 20.76 43.54 -19.83
N GLY A 32 19.77 42.78 -20.32
CA GLY A 32 20.00 41.96 -21.54
C GLY A 32 19.36 40.57 -21.61
N LYS A 33 18.30 40.48 -22.43
CA LYS A 33 18.03 39.43 -23.43
C LYS A 33 17.74 37.98 -22.96
N SER A 34 16.46 37.64 -23.17
CA SER A 34 15.94 36.31 -23.52
C SER A 34 16.85 35.55 -24.51
N LEU A 35 17.08 34.25 -24.24
CA LEU A 35 17.07 33.17 -25.25
C LEU A 35 17.29 31.80 -24.57
N LEU A 36 16.19 31.03 -24.51
CA LEU A 36 16.07 29.57 -24.53
C LEU A 36 17.40 28.77 -24.50
N ALA A 37 17.82 28.37 -23.31
CA ALA A 37 18.82 27.33 -23.13
C ALA A 37 18.13 25.96 -23.08
N LEU A 38 18.21 25.22 -24.18
CA LEU A 38 17.99 23.78 -24.22
C LEU A 38 18.94 23.09 -23.23
N SER A 39 18.40 22.49 -22.17
CA SER A 39 19.17 21.54 -21.36
C SER A 39 18.35 20.32 -20.99
N LYS A 40 18.37 19.37 -21.95
CA LYS A 40 18.43 17.91 -21.80
C LYS A 40 17.20 17.23 -21.16
N PRO A 41 16.54 16.27 -21.84
CA PRO A 41 15.65 15.35 -21.14
C PRO A 41 16.51 14.54 -20.17
N SER A 42 16.15 14.57 -18.89
CA SER A 42 16.79 13.69 -17.90
C SER A 42 16.55 12.24 -18.32
N PRO A 43 17.59 11.44 -18.62
CA PRO A 43 17.42 10.03 -18.83
C PRO A 43 17.17 9.39 -17.46
N MET A 44 16.34 8.35 -17.44
CA MET A 44 16.14 7.45 -16.30
C MET A 44 15.32 8.02 -15.13
N ALA A 45 14.00 8.13 -15.32
CA ALA A 45 13.14 7.51 -14.32
C ALA A 45 13.51 6.02 -14.33
N ALA A 46 14.36 5.65 -13.38
CA ALA A 46 14.89 4.31 -13.23
C ALA A 46 13.74 3.32 -13.40
N VAL A 47 13.86 2.44 -14.38
CA VAL A 47 13.09 1.20 -14.39
C VAL A 47 13.54 0.48 -13.14
N ALA A 48 12.85 0.72 -12.03
CA ALA A 48 12.98 -0.06 -10.82
C ALA A 48 12.68 -1.50 -11.26
N LYS A 49 13.75 -2.29 -11.40
CA LYS A 49 13.67 -3.72 -11.67
C LYS A 49 12.66 -4.26 -10.66
N ARG A 50 11.46 -4.63 -11.12
CA ARG A 50 10.34 -4.99 -10.25
C ARG A 50 10.62 -6.38 -9.67
N SER A 51 11.59 -6.49 -8.77
CA SER A 51 11.81 -7.68 -7.98
C SER A 51 10.75 -7.69 -6.88
N LEU A 52 9.61 -8.33 -7.18
CA LEU A 52 8.67 -8.69 -6.12
C LEU A 52 9.29 -9.87 -5.36
N PHE A 53 9.66 -9.63 -4.10
CA PHE A 53 10.13 -10.68 -3.20
C PHE A 53 9.06 -10.92 -2.16
N ILE A 54 8.42 -12.09 -2.22
CA ILE A 54 7.38 -12.48 -1.29
C ILE A 54 8.05 -13.33 -0.19
N GLN A 55 7.96 -12.85 1.05
CA GLN A 55 8.42 -13.60 2.22
C GLN A 55 7.29 -14.49 2.74
N THR A 56 7.64 -15.63 3.34
CA THR A 56 6.68 -16.46 4.06
C THR A 56 7.04 -16.54 5.53
N GLN A 57 6.02 -16.48 6.38
CA GLN A 57 6.16 -16.70 7.82
C GLN A 57 5.22 -17.81 8.24
N ASP A 58 5.74 -18.73 9.03
CA ASP A 58 4.92 -19.78 9.64
C ASP A 58 3.99 -19.17 10.68
N THR A 59 2.82 -19.77 10.82
CA THR A 59 1.84 -19.39 11.84
C THR A 59 1.74 -20.50 12.88
N PRO A 60 1.20 -20.25 14.08
CA PRO A 60 0.92 -21.31 15.05
C PRO A 60 0.00 -22.41 14.51
N ASN A 61 -0.76 -22.12 13.45
CA ASN A 61 -1.58 -23.10 12.75
C ASN A 61 -0.78 -23.72 11.58
N PRO A 62 -0.47 -25.03 11.60
CA PRO A 62 0.27 -25.68 10.51
C PRO A 62 -0.47 -25.65 9.16
N LYS A 63 -1.80 -25.51 9.19
CA LYS A 63 -2.64 -25.38 7.99
C LYS A 63 -2.70 -23.95 7.43
N SER A 64 -2.12 -22.97 8.11
CA SER A 64 -2.11 -21.57 7.68
C SER A 64 -0.70 -21.07 7.47
N LEU A 65 -0.46 -20.41 6.33
CA LEU A 65 0.82 -19.80 6.00
C LEU A 65 0.63 -18.33 5.64
N LYS A 66 1.49 -17.47 6.19
CA LYS A 66 1.46 -16.03 5.96
C LYS A 66 2.43 -15.66 4.84
N PHE A 67 1.93 -14.93 3.85
CA PHE A 67 2.68 -14.41 2.70
C PHE A 67 2.77 -12.89 2.82
N ILE A 68 3.99 -12.36 2.71
CA ILE A 68 4.31 -10.93 2.86
C ILE A 68 4.93 -10.44 1.55
N PRO A 69 4.15 -9.82 0.65
CA PRO A 69 4.64 -9.36 -0.64
C PRO A 69 5.53 -8.11 -0.57
N GLY A 70 5.69 -7.51 0.62
CA GLY A 70 6.42 -6.26 0.81
C GLY A 70 5.69 -5.04 0.22
N ARG A 71 4.37 -5.15 0.06
CA ARG A 71 3.47 -4.12 -0.47
C ARG A 71 2.18 -4.10 0.33
N VAL A 72 1.48 -2.97 0.28
CA VAL A 72 0.18 -2.83 0.90
C VAL A 72 -0.82 -3.77 0.21
N VAL A 73 -1.53 -4.56 1.01
CA VAL A 73 -2.60 -5.47 0.57
C VAL A 73 -3.96 -4.83 0.85
N LEU A 74 -4.12 -4.27 2.04
CA LEU A 74 -5.27 -3.48 2.49
C LEU A 74 -4.78 -2.18 3.10
N GLU A 75 -5.41 -1.05 2.75
CA GLU A 75 -5.04 0.25 3.33
C GLU A 75 -5.45 0.35 4.81
N GLU A 76 -6.66 -0.11 5.13
CA GLU A 76 -7.19 -0.07 6.49
C GLU A 76 -7.92 -1.37 6.83
N GLY A 77 -7.77 -1.77 8.10
CA GLY A 77 -8.44 -2.94 8.65
C GLY A 77 -7.86 -4.27 8.20
N ALA A 78 -8.69 -5.29 8.30
CA ALA A 78 -8.41 -6.66 7.87
C ALA A 78 -9.70 -7.29 7.34
N MET A 79 -9.56 -8.23 6.41
CA MET A 79 -10.70 -8.88 5.77
C MET A 79 -10.49 -10.38 5.71
N ASP A 80 -11.47 -11.11 6.21
CA ASP A 80 -11.54 -12.57 6.18
C ASP A 80 -12.45 -13.00 5.03
N PHE A 81 -11.96 -13.94 4.23
CA PHE A 81 -12.71 -14.64 3.21
C PHE A 81 -12.80 -16.12 3.58
N ALA A 82 -13.98 -16.54 4.02
CA ALA A 82 -14.26 -17.93 4.38
C ALA A 82 -14.68 -18.81 3.19
N ASP A 83 -15.08 -18.21 2.06
CA ASP A 83 -15.56 -18.95 0.90
C ASP A 83 -15.34 -18.21 -0.43
N LYS A 84 -15.52 -18.94 -1.54
CA LYS A 84 -15.33 -18.40 -2.89
C LYS A 84 -16.28 -17.24 -3.23
N LYS A 85 -17.46 -17.16 -2.62
CA LYS A 85 -18.39 -16.04 -2.85
C LYS A 85 -17.92 -14.79 -2.11
N ALA A 86 -17.50 -14.91 -0.85
CA ALA A 86 -16.89 -13.78 -0.12
C ALA A 86 -15.65 -13.25 -0.85
N ALA A 87 -14.85 -14.13 -1.45
CA ALA A 87 -13.66 -13.76 -2.22
C ALA A 87 -13.96 -12.94 -3.50
N ALA A 88 -15.21 -12.86 -3.95
CA ALA A 88 -15.56 -12.16 -5.19
C ALA A 88 -15.30 -10.65 -5.14
N VAL A 89 -15.28 -10.06 -3.94
CA VAL A 89 -15.01 -8.62 -3.74
C VAL A 89 -13.56 -8.24 -3.98
N SER A 90 -12.63 -9.21 -4.01
CA SER A 90 -11.22 -8.96 -4.29
C SER A 90 -10.72 -9.84 -5.44
N PRO A 91 -10.19 -9.23 -6.53
CA PRO A 91 -9.62 -10.00 -7.63
C PRO A 91 -8.43 -10.89 -7.21
N LEU A 92 -7.69 -10.50 -6.17
CA LEU A 92 -6.59 -11.31 -5.63
C LEU A 92 -7.15 -12.50 -4.85
N ALA A 93 -8.11 -12.28 -3.94
CA ALA A 93 -8.71 -13.36 -3.15
C ALA A 93 -9.37 -14.39 -4.06
N LYS A 94 -10.13 -13.95 -5.07
CA LYS A 94 -10.76 -14.82 -6.06
C LYS A 94 -9.77 -15.73 -6.79
N ARG A 95 -8.57 -15.22 -7.10
CA ARG A 95 -7.50 -16.01 -7.75
C ARG A 95 -6.88 -17.03 -6.81
N ILE A 96 -6.65 -16.66 -5.55
CA ILE A 96 -6.10 -17.58 -4.55
C ILE A 96 -7.12 -18.71 -4.27
N PHE A 97 -8.40 -18.39 -4.16
CA PHE A 97 -9.48 -19.37 -3.99
C PHE A 97 -9.74 -20.26 -5.23
N ALA A 98 -9.14 -19.95 -6.37
CA ALA A 98 -9.19 -20.82 -7.54
C ALA A 98 -8.26 -22.02 -7.40
N ILE A 99 -7.28 -21.95 -6.49
CA ILE A 99 -6.37 -23.04 -6.17
C ILE A 99 -7.12 -24.10 -5.37
N GLU A 100 -6.87 -25.37 -5.68
CA GLU A 100 -7.48 -26.49 -4.97
C GLU A 100 -6.92 -26.62 -3.55
N GLY A 101 -7.79 -26.98 -2.59
CA GLY A 101 -7.42 -27.15 -1.19
C GLY A 101 -7.36 -25.88 -0.34
N VAL A 102 -7.55 -24.68 -0.91
CA VAL A 102 -7.67 -23.43 -0.13
C VAL A 102 -9.07 -23.32 0.49
N THR A 103 -9.12 -23.16 1.82
CA THR A 103 -10.39 -23.02 2.57
C THR A 103 -10.65 -21.61 3.06
N ASN A 104 -9.61 -20.86 3.41
CA ASN A 104 -9.75 -19.51 3.92
C ASN A 104 -8.60 -18.62 3.46
N VAL A 105 -8.91 -17.36 3.18
CA VAL A 105 -7.91 -16.34 2.86
C VAL A 105 -8.17 -15.13 3.75
N PHE A 106 -7.15 -14.66 4.44
CA PHE A 106 -7.22 -13.50 5.30
C PHE A 106 -6.24 -12.43 4.83
N PHE A 107 -6.73 -11.22 4.62
CA PHE A 107 -5.92 -10.07 4.26
C PHE A 107 -5.70 -9.19 5.49
N GLY A 108 -4.44 -8.93 5.79
CA GLY A 108 -4.02 -7.84 6.67
C GLY A 108 -3.51 -6.65 5.86
N SER A 109 -2.92 -5.67 6.55
CA SER A 109 -2.45 -4.43 5.92
C SER A 109 -1.32 -4.68 4.90
N ASP A 110 -0.36 -5.55 5.25
CA ASP A 110 0.85 -5.83 4.47
C ASP A 110 1.06 -7.33 4.17
N PHE A 111 0.06 -8.16 4.49
CA PHE A 111 0.18 -9.61 4.37
C PHE A 111 -1.12 -10.28 3.92
N VAL A 112 -0.95 -11.49 3.36
CA VAL A 112 -2.02 -12.42 3.01
C VAL A 112 -1.76 -13.71 3.76
N SER A 113 -2.69 -14.15 4.60
CA SER A 113 -2.66 -15.50 5.19
C SER A 113 -3.59 -16.40 4.38
N VAL A 114 -3.11 -17.58 4.03
CA VAL A 114 -3.92 -18.59 3.33
C VAL A 114 -4.00 -19.81 4.23
N THR A 115 -5.18 -20.40 4.32
CA THR A 115 -5.42 -21.66 5.05
C THR A 115 -5.83 -22.72 4.06
N ILE A 116 -5.26 -23.90 4.22
CA ILE A 116 -5.54 -25.08 3.38
C ILE A 116 -6.21 -26.19 4.18
N GLU A 117 -6.96 -27.05 3.50
CA GLU A 117 -7.50 -28.27 4.08
C GLU A 117 -6.58 -29.48 3.89
N ASN A 118 -5.76 -29.45 2.83
CA ASN A 118 -4.95 -30.57 2.36
C ASN A 118 -4.08 -31.19 3.47
N GLU A 119 -4.08 -32.52 3.56
CA GLU A 119 -3.28 -33.30 4.49
C GLU A 119 -1.80 -33.39 4.06
N GLU A 120 -1.53 -33.27 2.75
CA GLU A 120 -0.17 -33.30 2.18
C GLU A 120 0.64 -32.01 2.46
N GLY A 121 0.00 -31.01 3.07
CA GLY A 121 0.62 -29.78 3.53
C GLY A 121 0.89 -28.78 2.41
N TRP A 122 1.88 -27.90 2.62
CA TRP A 122 2.13 -26.73 1.77
C TRP A 122 3.00 -26.99 0.54
N HIS A 123 3.43 -28.23 0.25
CA HIS A 123 4.44 -28.49 -0.77
C HIS A 123 4.00 -28.05 -2.18
N GLU A 124 2.76 -28.40 -2.56
CA GLU A 124 2.22 -28.13 -3.89
C GLU A 124 1.45 -26.80 -3.95
N THR A 125 0.67 -26.48 -2.90
CA THR A 125 -0.13 -25.25 -2.88
C THR A 125 0.71 -23.99 -2.76
N LYS A 126 1.87 -24.06 -2.09
CA LYS A 126 2.76 -22.90 -1.88
C LYS A 126 3.24 -22.27 -3.20
N PRO A 127 3.85 -23.01 -4.16
CA PRO A 127 4.25 -22.41 -5.44
C PRO A 127 3.07 -21.84 -6.23
N GLU A 128 1.88 -22.45 -6.16
CA GLU A 128 0.68 -21.90 -6.82
C GLU A 128 0.22 -20.57 -6.23
N VAL A 129 0.15 -20.47 -4.89
CA VAL A 129 -0.21 -19.21 -4.20
C VAL A 129 0.79 -18.12 -4.54
N PHE A 130 2.09 -18.44 -4.53
CA PHE A 130 3.14 -17.51 -4.96
C PHE A 130 2.91 -17.02 -6.39
N ALA A 131 2.60 -17.92 -7.33
CA ALA A 131 2.35 -17.55 -8.72
C ALA A 131 1.16 -16.59 -8.85
N GLN A 132 0.06 -16.82 -8.12
CA GLN A 132 -1.11 -15.94 -8.15
C GLN A 132 -0.80 -14.54 -7.60
N ILE A 133 -0.11 -14.46 -6.46
CA ILE A 133 0.28 -13.18 -5.84
C ILE A 133 1.25 -12.43 -6.76
N MET A 134 2.27 -13.12 -7.30
CA MET A 134 3.22 -12.52 -8.23
C MET A 134 2.52 -12.00 -9.49
N ASN A 135 1.68 -12.82 -10.12
CA ASN A 135 0.97 -12.46 -11.34
C ASN A 135 0.05 -11.25 -11.10
N PHE A 136 -0.65 -11.22 -9.97
CA PHE A 136 -1.49 -10.09 -9.58
C PHE A 136 -0.69 -8.80 -9.54
N TYR A 137 0.44 -8.76 -8.82
CA TYR A 137 1.25 -7.56 -8.65
C TYR A 137 2.11 -7.19 -9.87
N GLN A 138 2.46 -8.15 -10.71
CA GLN A 138 3.16 -7.88 -11.98
C GLN A 138 2.23 -7.26 -13.02
N ARG A 139 0.98 -7.72 -13.12
CA ARG A 139 -0.03 -7.17 -14.04
C ARG A 139 -0.60 -5.84 -13.57
N SER A 140 -0.79 -5.67 -12.27
CA SER A 140 -1.38 -4.46 -11.67
C SER A 140 -0.38 -3.31 -11.50
N GLY A 141 0.65 -3.23 -12.35
CA GLY A 141 1.87 -2.41 -12.20
C GLY A 141 1.71 -0.89 -11.95
N LEU A 142 0.49 -0.36 -11.79
CA LEU A 142 0.21 1.05 -11.52
C LEU A 142 -0.97 1.33 -10.56
N CYS A 143 -1.75 0.34 -10.08
CA CYS A 143 -2.85 0.65 -9.15
C CYS A 143 -3.05 -0.49 -8.15
N GLN A 144 -2.58 -0.29 -6.92
CA GLN A 144 -2.76 -1.25 -5.81
C GLN A 144 -3.88 -0.86 -4.86
N ILE A 145 -4.56 0.25 -5.12
CA ILE A 145 -5.37 0.94 -4.10
C ILE A 145 -6.88 0.84 -4.37
N SER A 146 -7.33 0.69 -5.62
CA SER A 146 -8.77 0.80 -5.93
C SER A 146 -9.51 -0.51 -6.23
N CYS A 147 -8.84 -1.65 -6.35
CA CYS A 147 -9.50 -2.88 -6.85
C CYS A 147 -10.48 -3.53 -5.87
N ILE A 148 -10.53 -3.12 -4.60
CA ILE A 148 -11.50 -3.61 -3.61
C ILE A 148 -12.76 -2.72 -3.59
N TYR A 149 -12.68 -1.48 -4.07
CA TYR A 149 -13.77 -0.49 -4.07
C TYR A 149 -14.35 -0.20 -5.45
N THR A 150 -13.92 -0.90 -6.51
CA THR A 150 -14.49 -0.70 -7.84
C THR A 150 -15.72 -1.60 -8.01
N TYR A 151 -16.89 -1.09 -7.62
CA TYR A 151 -18.19 -1.51 -8.12
C TYR A 151 -18.55 -0.67 -9.35
#